data_AF-A0A1V9Y657-F1
#
_entry.id   AF-A0A1V9Y657-F1
#
_cell.length_a   1.000
_cell.length_b   1.000
_cell.length_c   1.000
_cell.angle_alpha   90.00
_cell.angle_beta   90.00
_cell.angle_gamma   90.00
#
_symmetry.space_group_name_H-M   'P 1'
#
loop_
_entity.id
_entity.type
_entity.pdbx_description
1 polymer ?
#
loop_
_entity_poly.entity_id
_entity_poly.type
_entity_poly.pdbx_seq_one_letter_code
_entity_poly.pdbx_strand_id
1 'polypeptide(L)' 'MAPEVDHFQGHRINETGVMELDTVWLGIEGSSWEPVAIMTEDVYLRYKQYMSKVALQVQPGTMAH' A
#
# COMPACT_ATOMS: atom_id res chain seq x y z
N MET A 1 -8.19 14.05 -15.07
CA MET A 1 -7.91 12.59 -15.14
C MET A 1 -6.97 12.31 -13.99
N ALA A 2 -7.37 11.47 -13.01
CA ALA A 2 -6.47 11.11 -11.92
C ALA A 2 -5.36 10.19 -12.45
N PRO A 3 -4.12 10.28 -11.95
CA PRO A 3 -3.06 9.35 -12.32
C PRO A 3 -3.46 7.91 -11.93
N GLU A 4 -3.22 6.96 -12.82
CA GLU A 4 -3.54 5.55 -12.56
C GLU A 4 -2.42 4.91 -11.73
N VAL A 5 -2.80 4.13 -10.72
CA VAL A 5 -1.83 3.36 -9.92
C VAL A 5 -1.28 2.22 -10.76
N ASP A 6 0.03 2.03 -10.76
CA ASP A 6 0.68 0.83 -11.30
C ASP A 6 0.66 -0.27 -10.23
N HIS A 7 1.43 -0.08 -9.15
CA HIS A 7 1.52 -1.00 -8.02
C HIS A 7 1.93 -0.28 -6.71
N PHE A 8 1.84 -1.00 -5.60
CA PHE A 8 2.35 -0.55 -4.30
C PHE A 8 3.66 -1.28 -3.98
N GLN A 9 4.66 -0.55 -3.54
CA GLN A 9 5.97 -1.11 -3.19
C GLN A 9 6.28 -1.07 -1.68
N GLY A 10 5.48 -0.32 -0.91
CA GLY A 10 5.67 -0.17 0.53
C GLY A 10 4.40 0.26 1.25
N HIS A 11 4.40 0.10 2.56
CA HIS A 11 3.34 0.58 3.45
C HIS A 11 3.95 1.06 4.77
N ARG A 12 3.32 2.04 5.40
CA ARG A 12 3.71 2.54 6.72
C ARG A 12 2.52 3.14 7.46
N ILE A 13 2.63 3.25 8.77
CA ILE A 13 1.78 4.11 9.58
C ILE A 13 2.58 5.39 9.82
N ASN A 14 2.04 6.54 9.41
CA ASN A 14 2.70 7.82 9.63
C ASN A 14 2.58 8.29 11.09
N GLU A 15 3.18 9.43 11.44
CA GLU A 15 3.20 9.97 12.81
C GLU A 15 1.79 10.28 13.37
N THR A 16 0.81 10.47 12.49
CA THR A 16 -0.59 10.72 12.86
C THR A 16 -1.43 9.44 13.00
N GLY A 17 -0.82 8.26 12.82
CA GLY A 17 -1.52 6.98 12.90
C GLY A 17 -2.25 6.60 11.61
N VAL A 18 -2.03 7.31 10.50
CA VAL A 18 -2.68 7.04 9.21
C VAL A 18 -1.84 6.05 8.40
N MET A 19 -2.51 5.02 7.86
CA MET A 19 -1.89 4.08 6.92
C MET A 19 -1.64 4.77 5.58
N GLU A 20 -0.40 4.74 5.13
CA GLU A 20 0.06 5.23 3.83
C GLU A 20 0.67 4.09 3.02
N LEU A 21 0.49 4.14 1.70
CA LEU A 21 1.14 3.25 0.75
C LEU A 21 2.12 4.01 -0.12
N ASP A 22 3.29 3.44 -0.33
CA ASP A 22 4.25 3.92 -1.32
C ASP A 22 3.76 3.49 -2.70
N THR A 23 3.17 4.44 -3.41
CA THR A 23 2.39 4.23 -4.63
C THR A 23 3.23 4.60 -5.84
N VAL A 24 3.43 3.63 -6.73
CA VAL A 24 4.03 3.84 -8.05
C VAL A 24 2.89 4.14 -9.04
N TRP A 25 3.04 5.21 -9.81
CA TRP A 25 2.02 5.67 -10.75
C TRP A 25 2.40 5.35 -12.18
N LEU A 26 1.43 4.96 -13.00
CA LEU A 26 1.66 4.65 -14.41
C LEU A 26 2.15 5.90 -15.16
N GLY A 27 3.34 5.78 -15.77
CA GLY A 27 3.93 6.84 -16.59
C GLY A 27 4.53 8.02 -15.81
N ILE A 28 4.66 7.92 -14.49
CA ILE A 28 5.34 8.91 -13.65
C ILE A 28 6.62 8.29 -13.10
N GLU A 29 7.73 9.00 -13.22
CA GLU A 29 9.00 8.58 -12.63
C GLU A 29 8.99 8.83 -11.12
N GLY A 30 9.10 7.76 -10.34
CA GLY A 30 9.11 7.80 -8.88
C GLY A 30 7.82 7.33 -8.23
N SER A 31 7.75 7.50 -6.91
CA SER A 31 6.64 7.06 -6.08
C SER A 31 6.25 8.14 -5.07
N SER A 32 5.02 8.07 -4.55
CA SER A 32 4.55 8.95 -3.49
C SER A 32 3.84 8.17 -2.38
N TRP A 33 3.96 8.67 -1.15
CA TRP A 33 3.26 8.13 0.01
C TRP A 33 1.86 8.72 0.08
N GLU A 34 0.85 7.89 -0.17
CA GLU A 34 -0.55 8.32 -0.20
C GLU A 34 -1.35 7.66 0.93
N PRO A 35 -2.22 8.40 1.62
CA PRO A 35 -3.09 7.83 2.64
C PRO A 35 -4.16 6.94 2.01
N VAL A 36 -4.41 5.79 2.63
CA VAL A 36 -5.41 4.83 2.12
C VAL A 36 -6.82 5.45 2.07
N ALA A 37 -7.10 6.42 2.94
CA ALA A 37 -8.41 7.06 3.04
C ALA A 37 -8.81 7.90 1.81
N ILE A 38 -7.86 8.33 0.98
CA ILE A 38 -8.15 9.14 -0.22
C ILE A 38 -8.15 8.33 -1.52
N MET A 39 -7.91 7.02 -1.44
CA MET A 39 -7.85 6.14 -2.60
C MET A 39 -9.26 5.90 -3.16
N THR A 40 -9.38 5.89 -4.49
CA THR A 40 -10.62 5.52 -5.17
C THR A 40 -10.95 4.05 -4.95
N GLU A 41 -12.21 3.65 -5.17
CA GLU A 41 -12.67 2.28 -4.92
C GLU A 41 -11.86 1.21 -5.67
N ASP A 42 -11.47 1.49 -6.92
CA ASP A 42 -10.63 0.59 -7.72
C ASP A 42 -9.23 0.40 -7.11
N VAL A 43 -8.65 1.48 -6.57
CA VAL A 43 -7.35 1.46 -5.89
C VAL A 43 -7.47 0.73 -4.54
N TYR A 44 -8.60 0.87 -3.86
CA TYR A 44 -8.89 0.18 -2.61
C TYR A 44 -8.93 -1.36 -2.78
N LEU A 45 -9.43 -1.87 -3.92
CA LEU A 45 -9.36 -3.31 -4.22
C LEU A 45 -7.92 -3.80 -4.38
N ARG A 46 -7.07 -3.04 -5.08
CA ARG A 46 -5.63 -3.34 -5.20
C ARG A 46 -4.94 -3.32 -3.83
N TYR A 47 -5.31 -2.38 -2.96
CA TYR A 47 -4.82 -2.31 -1.58
C TYR A 47 -5.14 -3.57 -0.79
N LYS A 48 -6.39 -4.06 -0.84
CA LYS A 48 -6.76 -5.31 -0.14
C LYS A 48 -5.93 -6.50 -0.60
N GLN A 49 -5.69 -6.61 -1.91
CA GLN A 49 -4.86 -7.67 -2.48
C GLN A 49 -3.40 -7.56 -2.02
N TYR A 50 -2.84 -6.34 -2.01
CA TYR A 50 -1.50 -6.07 -1.50
C TYR A 50 -1.38 -6.45 -0.02
N MET A 51 -2.26 -5.96 0.84
CA MET A 51 -2.21 -6.27 2.27
C MET A 51 -2.47 -7.74 2.58
N SER A 52 -3.31 -8.42 1.80
CA SER A 52 -3.47 -9.87 1.92
C SER A 52 -2.17 -10.62 1.64
N LYS A 53 -1.36 -10.17 0.66
CA LYS A 53 -0.04 -10.77 0.38
C LYS A 53 0.95 -10.45 1.50
N VAL A 54 0.99 -9.21 1.99
CA VAL A 54 1.83 -8.81 3.12
C VAL A 54 1.50 -9.64 4.36
N ALA A 55 0.22 -9.81 4.69
CA ALA A 55 -0.20 -10.62 5.84
C ALA A 55 0.25 -12.08 5.73
N LEU A 56 0.27 -12.65 4.52
CA LEU A 56 0.80 -14.00 4.27
C LEU A 56 2.32 -14.08 4.41
N GLN A 57 3.05 -13.00 4.08
CA GLN A 57 4.50 -12.93 4.27
C GLN A 57 4.89 -12.72 5.74
N VAL A 58 4.04 -12.07 6.53
CA VAL A 58 4.20 -11.85 7.97
C VAL A 58 3.61 -13.01 8.78
N GLN A 59 3.66 -14.26 8.26
CA GLN A 59 3.10 -15.43 8.95
C GLN A 59 3.56 -15.48 10.43
N PRO A 60 2.63 -15.58 11.40
CA PRO A 60 2.97 -15.70 12.81
C PRO A 60 3.55 -17.10 13.05
N GLY A 61 4.87 -17.22 12.91
CA GLY A 61 5.58 -18.50 13.05
C GLY A 61 7.07 -18.39 13.36
N THR A 62 7.60 -17.19 13.63
CA THR A 62 9.03 -17.02 13.97
C THR A 62 9.24 -16.11 15.17
N MET A 63 8.42 -16.25 16.20
CA MET A 63 8.96 -16.05 17.56
C MET A 63 9.56 -17.38 17.97
N ALA A 64 10.86 -17.54 17.71
CA ALA A 64 11.63 -18.62 18.31
C ALA A 64 11.50 -18.49 19.84
N HIS A 65 11.00 -19.56 20.45
CA HIS A 65 11.07 -19.79 21.89
C HIS A 65 12.52 -19.89 22.36
#